data_AF-A0AAX3M4W6-F1
#
_entry.id   AF-A0AAX3M4W6-F1
#
_cell.length_a   1.000
_cell.length_b   1.000
_cell.length_c   1.000
_cell.angle_alpha   90.00
_cell.angle_beta   90.00
_cell.angle_gamma   90.00
#
_symmetry.space_group_name_H-M   'P 1'
#
loop_
_entity.id
_entity.type
_entity.pdbx_description
1 polymer ?
#
loop_
_entity_poly.entity_id
_entity_poly.type
_entity_poly.pdbx_seq_one_letter_code
_entity_poly.pdbx_strand_id
1 'polypeptide(L)'
;MQIRRVLTDELKQAALLAEDVFCADGDRYMESSFPALFQAGISHSYGAFTPEGTLVSFMGMVPVQVQSGTFTISAYSIGAVCTHPDYRGQGLAGQLLELCRQHARSAGASVLFISGDRSLYTRAGSVPFGQVSTFKLSSDIAKTLHDDNTHLTYRDLLPQDIFAIAHHIQNQYAHIQWGLGDLQQFIASQPIANINKQQQQIIVAENADHQVVGFVALSIPYAEDSSAEPIGSVIEYGGDSEVIQHLCVEAMTHYALSSLTVRIPWQDKALSDLLLEEDVPVTIEPNSGTLLVLDDQLLLEQTGVKAFLASYDIKFQLEEDYVLHTPSGSYPLKDASELYTLLFDPDAKLADRLDFSFPTVPLPYMYGLYFI
;
A
#
# COMPACT_ATOMS: atom_id res chain seq x y z
N MET A 1 28.11 -15.19 -12.52
CA MET A 1 26.89 -14.94 -11.73
C MET A 1 25.74 -15.62 -12.44
N GLN A 2 24.93 -16.40 -11.73
CA GLN A 2 23.69 -16.97 -12.27
C GLN A 2 22.52 -16.12 -11.80
N ILE A 3 21.70 -15.60 -12.72
CA ILE A 3 20.50 -14.83 -12.39
C ILE A 3 19.27 -15.64 -12.79
N ARG A 4 18.38 -15.89 -11.82
CA ARG A 4 17.20 -16.74 -12.03
C ARG A 4 16.16 -16.53 -10.94
N ARG A 5 14.99 -17.17 -11.11
CA ARG A 5 13.99 -17.30 -10.05
C ARG A 5 14.58 -18.05 -8.86
N VAL A 6 14.27 -17.56 -7.66
CA VAL A 6 14.67 -18.15 -6.37
C VAL A 6 13.80 -19.36 -6.10
N LEU A 7 14.41 -20.48 -5.72
CA LEU A 7 13.69 -21.70 -5.37
C LEU A 7 13.16 -21.62 -3.94
N THR A 8 12.12 -22.40 -3.63
CA THR A 8 11.46 -22.36 -2.32
C THR A 8 12.41 -22.67 -1.16
N ASP A 9 13.35 -23.60 -1.34
CA ASP A 9 14.38 -23.97 -0.37
C ASP A 9 15.51 -22.92 -0.23
N GLU A 10 15.58 -21.96 -1.14
CA GLU A 10 16.55 -20.85 -1.13
C GLU A 10 15.99 -19.57 -0.50
N LEU A 11 14.68 -19.51 -0.24
CA LEU A 11 14.04 -18.33 0.35
C LEU A 11 14.61 -17.98 1.74
N LYS A 12 15.09 -18.98 2.49
CA LYS A 12 15.80 -18.73 3.75
C LYS A 12 17.09 -17.95 3.54
N GLN A 13 17.81 -18.19 2.45
CA GLN A 13 19.00 -17.43 2.09
C GLN A 13 18.66 -16.00 1.69
N ALA A 14 17.52 -15.80 1.01
CA ALA A 14 16.99 -14.47 0.70
C ALA A 14 16.65 -13.67 1.96
N ALA A 15 15.99 -14.31 2.93
CA ALA A 15 15.72 -13.69 4.22
C ALA A 15 17.02 -13.27 4.91
N LEU A 16 18.00 -14.18 5.04
CA LEU A 16 19.29 -13.86 5.67
C LEU A 16 20.01 -12.69 4.99
N LEU A 17 20.03 -12.65 3.65
CA LEU A 17 20.60 -11.53 2.90
C LEU A 17 19.85 -10.21 3.18
N ALA A 18 18.52 -10.25 3.25
CA ALA A 18 17.71 -9.08 3.54
C ALA A 18 17.96 -8.55 4.96
N GLU A 19 17.98 -9.44 5.95
CA GLU A 19 18.32 -9.10 7.34
C GLU A 19 19.70 -8.44 7.42
N ASP A 20 20.73 -9.03 6.79
CA ASP A 20 22.10 -8.49 6.81
C ASP A 20 22.22 -7.11 6.13
N VAL A 21 21.26 -6.74 5.27
CA VAL A 21 21.26 -5.45 4.53
C VAL A 21 20.38 -4.40 5.20
N PHE A 22 19.25 -4.78 5.79
CA PHE A 22 18.24 -3.84 6.30
C PHE A 22 18.21 -3.72 7.82
N CYS A 23 18.67 -4.73 8.55
CA CYS A 23 18.61 -4.74 10.00
C CYS A 23 19.92 -4.25 10.61
N ALA A 24 19.82 -3.59 11.77
CA ALA A 24 20.99 -3.23 12.56
C ALA A 24 21.56 -4.47 13.26
N ASP A 25 22.84 -4.41 13.68
CA ASP A 25 23.60 -5.55 14.21
C ASP A 25 22.82 -6.37 15.27
N GLY A 26 22.27 -7.51 14.84
CA GLY A 26 21.57 -8.49 15.68
C GLY A 26 20.05 -8.51 15.56
N ASP A 27 19.42 -7.46 15.02
CA ASP A 27 17.99 -7.46 14.73
C ASP A 27 17.68 -8.48 13.63
N ARG A 28 16.62 -9.28 13.80
CA ARG A 28 16.13 -10.24 12.81
C ARG A 28 14.61 -10.19 12.75
N TYR A 29 14.07 -9.46 11.78
CA TYR A 29 12.61 -9.29 11.64
C TYR A 29 12.11 -9.39 10.20
N MET A 30 12.98 -9.34 9.19
CA MET A 30 12.56 -9.37 7.78
C MET A 30 11.78 -10.65 7.45
N GLU A 31 12.25 -11.81 7.89
CA GLU A 31 11.58 -13.08 7.58
C GLU A 31 10.18 -13.19 8.20
N SER A 32 10.05 -12.79 9.46
CA SER A 32 8.79 -12.86 10.21
C SER A 32 7.81 -11.78 9.78
N SER A 33 8.30 -10.58 9.44
CA SER A 33 7.48 -9.43 9.07
C SER A 33 6.92 -9.52 7.66
N PHE A 34 7.67 -10.15 6.74
CA PHE A 34 7.33 -10.20 5.32
C PHE A 34 7.16 -11.65 4.82
N PRO A 35 6.20 -12.39 5.39
CA PRO A 35 6.09 -13.82 5.13
C PRO A 35 5.78 -14.14 3.66
N ALA A 36 5.04 -13.28 2.97
CA ALA A 36 4.75 -13.41 1.54
C ALA A 36 6.01 -13.41 0.64
N LEU A 37 7.15 -12.91 1.15
CA LEU A 37 8.43 -12.89 0.44
C LEU A 37 9.33 -14.09 0.73
N PHE A 38 9.23 -14.66 1.94
CA PHE A 38 10.25 -15.57 2.47
C PHE A 38 9.71 -16.94 2.90
N GLN A 39 8.40 -17.10 3.09
CA GLN A 39 7.83 -18.38 3.49
C GLN A 39 7.63 -19.33 2.31
N ALA A 40 7.51 -20.62 2.62
CA ALA A 40 7.35 -21.66 1.62
C ALA A 40 6.06 -21.47 0.80
N GLY A 41 6.21 -21.53 -0.51
CA GLY A 41 5.13 -21.34 -1.48
C GLY A 41 5.68 -21.33 -2.90
N ILE A 42 4.86 -20.87 -3.85
CA ILE A 42 5.33 -20.58 -5.21
C ILE A 42 6.10 -19.27 -5.17
N SER A 43 7.43 -19.37 -5.23
CA SER A 43 8.27 -18.18 -5.31
C SER A 43 8.09 -17.48 -6.66
N HIS A 44 7.85 -16.16 -6.62
CA HIS A 44 7.87 -15.27 -7.79
C HIS A 44 9.15 -14.41 -7.84
N SER A 45 9.97 -14.49 -6.80
CA SER A 45 11.15 -13.65 -6.58
C SER A 45 12.34 -14.08 -7.42
N TYR A 46 13.22 -13.13 -7.75
CA TYR A 46 14.44 -13.37 -8.52
C TYR A 46 15.68 -13.05 -7.70
N GLY A 47 16.78 -13.75 -8.02
CA GLY A 47 18.04 -13.62 -7.32
C GLY A 47 19.26 -13.80 -8.21
N ALA A 48 20.39 -13.25 -7.77
CA ALA A 48 21.70 -13.45 -8.37
C ALA A 48 22.57 -14.31 -7.45
N PHE A 49 23.15 -15.38 -8.00
CA PHE A 49 23.88 -16.40 -7.27
C PHE A 49 25.32 -16.52 -7.77
N THR A 50 26.26 -16.65 -6.83
CA THR A 50 27.66 -16.99 -7.15
C THR A 50 27.76 -18.40 -7.73
N PRO A 51 28.87 -18.77 -8.39
CA PRO A 51 29.07 -20.15 -8.88
C PRO A 51 28.95 -21.22 -7.79
N GLU A 52 29.22 -20.86 -6.54
CA GLU A 52 29.11 -21.72 -5.35
C GLU A 52 27.66 -21.84 -4.82
N GLY A 53 26.71 -21.14 -5.43
CA GLY A 53 25.30 -21.16 -5.05
C GLY A 53 24.91 -20.13 -3.98
N THR A 54 25.77 -19.15 -3.67
CA THR A 54 25.45 -18.11 -2.68
C THR A 54 24.60 -17.01 -3.30
N LEU A 55 23.40 -16.76 -2.77
CA LEU A 55 22.58 -15.60 -3.15
C LEU A 55 23.22 -14.30 -2.67
N VAL A 56 23.48 -13.38 -3.60
CA VAL A 56 24.16 -12.10 -3.33
C VAL A 56 23.33 -10.87 -3.73
N SER A 57 22.21 -11.07 -4.42
CA SER A 57 21.25 -10.04 -4.78
C SER A 57 19.86 -10.66 -4.86
N PHE A 58 18.86 -9.99 -4.29
CA PHE A 58 17.49 -10.49 -4.20
C PHE A 58 16.50 -9.39 -4.54
N MET A 59 15.46 -9.74 -5.29
CA MET A 59 14.31 -8.91 -5.56
C MET A 59 13.05 -9.72 -5.25
N GLY A 60 12.46 -9.38 -4.11
CA GLY A 60 11.23 -9.98 -3.64
C GLY A 60 10.05 -9.55 -4.49
N MET A 61 9.17 -10.48 -4.85
CA MET A 61 8.03 -10.22 -5.71
C MET A 61 6.80 -10.96 -5.19
N VAL A 62 5.71 -10.24 -4.89
CA VAL A 62 4.46 -10.79 -4.33
C VAL A 62 3.30 -10.48 -5.26
N PRO A 63 2.52 -11.48 -5.73
CA PRO A 63 1.32 -11.21 -6.51
C PRO A 63 0.27 -10.50 -5.64
N VAL A 64 -0.44 -9.54 -6.21
CA VAL A 64 -1.49 -8.82 -5.52
C VAL A 64 -2.64 -8.47 -6.45
N GLN A 65 -3.86 -8.57 -5.94
CA GLN A 65 -5.05 -8.06 -6.59
C GLN A 65 -5.56 -6.84 -5.82
N VAL A 66 -5.78 -5.75 -6.53
CA VAL A 66 -6.31 -4.51 -5.98
C VAL A 66 -7.73 -4.34 -6.50
N GLN A 67 -8.69 -4.25 -5.59
CA GLN A 67 -10.02 -3.73 -5.91
C GLN A 67 -9.90 -2.21 -6.08
N SER A 68 -10.38 -1.70 -7.20
CA SER A 68 -10.38 -0.28 -7.56
C SER A 68 -11.79 0.09 -8.05
N GLY A 69 -12.63 0.58 -7.12
CA GLY A 69 -14.06 0.76 -7.37
C GLY A 69 -14.73 -0.57 -7.70
N THR A 70 -15.28 -0.70 -8.91
CA THR A 70 -15.89 -1.96 -9.39
C THR A 70 -14.94 -2.84 -10.22
N PHE A 71 -13.68 -2.41 -10.38
CA PHE A 71 -12.70 -3.10 -11.21
C PHE A 71 -11.61 -3.76 -10.37
N THR A 72 -10.89 -4.72 -10.97
CA THR A 72 -9.81 -5.44 -10.31
C THR A 72 -8.54 -5.32 -11.13
N ILE A 73 -7.48 -4.82 -10.49
CA ILE A 73 -6.15 -4.66 -11.07
C ILE A 73 -5.31 -5.84 -10.62
N SER A 74 -4.74 -6.57 -11.58
CA SER A 74 -3.73 -7.58 -11.30
C SER A 74 -2.35 -6.93 -11.30
N ALA A 75 -1.61 -7.11 -10.22
CA ALA A 75 -0.35 -6.44 -9.99
C ALA A 75 0.65 -7.38 -9.28
N TYR A 76 1.88 -6.91 -9.18
CA TYR A 76 2.85 -7.45 -8.24
C TYR A 76 3.45 -6.32 -7.41
N SER A 77 3.84 -6.61 -6.18
CA SER A 77 4.63 -5.70 -5.36
C SER A 77 6.06 -6.18 -5.27
N ILE A 78 6.99 -5.23 -5.34
CA ILE A 78 8.43 -5.46 -5.22
C ILE A 78 8.90 -4.99 -3.85
N GLY A 79 9.44 -5.92 -3.06
CA GLY A 79 9.93 -5.67 -1.71
C GLY A 79 11.26 -6.36 -1.41
N ALA A 80 11.86 -6.03 -0.26
CA ALA A 80 13.13 -6.58 0.23
C ALA A 80 14.28 -6.57 -0.80
N VAL A 81 14.33 -5.55 -1.67
CA VAL A 81 15.32 -5.46 -2.73
C VAL A 81 16.69 -5.14 -2.17
N CYS A 82 17.57 -6.13 -2.15
CA CYS A 82 18.87 -6.02 -1.52
C CYS A 82 19.98 -6.59 -2.41
N THR A 83 21.20 -6.08 -2.22
CA THR A 83 22.41 -6.60 -2.84
C THR A 83 23.53 -6.51 -1.82
N HIS A 84 24.20 -7.63 -1.61
CA HIS A 84 25.34 -7.75 -0.71
C HIS A 84 26.36 -6.63 -1.04
N PRO A 85 26.92 -5.93 -0.05
CA PRO A 85 27.80 -4.78 -0.26
C PRO A 85 28.90 -5.00 -1.32
N ASP A 86 29.58 -6.14 -1.27
CA ASP A 86 30.67 -6.50 -2.18
C ASP A 86 30.25 -6.74 -3.64
N TYR A 87 28.95 -6.89 -3.90
CA TYR A 87 28.38 -7.15 -5.22
C TYR A 87 27.64 -5.94 -5.80
N ARG A 88 27.65 -4.80 -5.12
CA ARG A 88 27.03 -3.55 -5.59
C ARG A 88 27.79 -2.97 -6.78
N GLY A 89 27.11 -2.14 -7.58
CA GLY A 89 27.70 -1.49 -8.76
C GLY A 89 27.85 -2.39 -9.99
N GLN A 90 27.50 -3.67 -9.90
CA GLN A 90 27.61 -4.64 -11.01
C GLN A 90 26.34 -4.73 -11.88
N GLY A 91 25.35 -3.85 -11.65
CA GLY A 91 24.10 -3.83 -12.41
C GLY A 91 23.11 -4.98 -12.10
N LEU A 92 23.33 -5.75 -11.03
CA LEU A 92 22.49 -6.90 -10.66
C LEU A 92 21.03 -6.51 -10.41
N ALA A 93 20.78 -5.47 -9.62
CA ALA A 93 19.42 -5.02 -9.31
C ALA A 93 18.62 -4.62 -10.56
N GLY A 94 19.27 -4.02 -11.57
CA GLY A 94 18.62 -3.69 -12.84
C GLY A 94 18.26 -4.91 -13.67
N GLN A 95 19.13 -5.93 -13.69
CA GLN A 95 18.86 -7.21 -14.36
C GLN A 95 17.71 -7.97 -13.67
N LEU A 96 17.65 -7.95 -12.34
CA LEU A 96 16.55 -8.52 -11.57
C LEU A 96 15.22 -7.80 -11.85
N LEU A 97 15.23 -6.46 -11.87
CA LEU A 97 14.04 -5.67 -12.18
C LEU A 97 13.46 -6.02 -13.55
N GLU A 98 14.31 -6.19 -14.56
CA GLU A 98 13.85 -6.55 -15.91
C GLU A 98 13.21 -7.95 -15.94
N LEU A 99 13.75 -8.92 -15.19
CA LEU A 99 13.14 -10.23 -15.05
C LEU A 99 11.78 -10.17 -14.32
N CYS A 100 11.67 -9.35 -13.28
CA CYS A 100 10.40 -9.12 -12.57
C CYS A 100 9.35 -8.48 -13.49
N ARG A 101 9.74 -7.49 -14.31
CA ARG A 101 8.84 -6.87 -15.31
C ARG A 101 8.33 -7.90 -16.32
N GLN A 102 9.22 -8.73 -16.85
CA GLN A 102 8.85 -9.78 -17.81
C GLN A 102 7.95 -10.84 -17.18
N HIS A 103 8.24 -11.25 -15.94
CA HIS A 103 7.41 -12.17 -15.18
C HIS A 103 6.00 -11.62 -14.98
N ALA A 104 5.89 -10.38 -14.48
CA ALA A 104 4.61 -9.75 -14.20
C ALA A 104 3.76 -9.57 -15.46
N ARG A 105 4.37 -9.09 -16.57
CA ARG A 105 3.71 -9.00 -17.88
C ARG A 105 3.18 -10.36 -18.34
N SER A 106 4.01 -11.40 -18.25
CA SER A 106 3.63 -12.76 -18.67
C SER A 106 2.51 -13.35 -17.81
N ALA A 107 2.37 -12.88 -16.57
CA ALA A 107 1.32 -13.28 -15.64
C ALA A 107 0.02 -12.46 -15.78
N GLY A 108 -0.04 -11.47 -16.68
CA GLY A 108 -1.21 -10.61 -16.87
C GLY A 108 -1.35 -9.49 -15.84
N ALA A 109 -0.25 -9.10 -15.18
CA ALA A 109 -0.22 -7.92 -14.33
C ALA A 109 0.00 -6.66 -15.17
N SER A 110 -0.78 -5.62 -14.88
CA SER A 110 -0.70 -4.32 -15.57
C SER A 110 0.26 -3.35 -14.89
N VAL A 111 0.53 -3.53 -13.58
CA VAL A 111 1.40 -2.65 -12.79
C VAL A 111 2.32 -3.43 -11.83
N LEU A 112 3.45 -2.81 -11.47
CA LEU A 112 4.27 -3.16 -10.32
C LEU A 112 4.19 -2.07 -9.26
N PHE A 113 3.87 -2.41 -8.02
CA PHE A 113 4.02 -1.51 -6.88
C PHE A 113 5.42 -1.66 -6.27
N ILE A 114 6.01 -0.55 -5.83
CA ILE A 114 7.40 -0.50 -5.41
C ILE A 114 7.54 0.38 -4.16
N SER A 115 8.22 -0.14 -3.13
CA SER A 115 8.66 0.70 -2.00
C SER A 115 9.65 1.78 -2.46
N GLY A 116 9.22 3.03 -2.41
CA GLY A 116 10.05 4.21 -2.67
C GLY A 116 10.33 4.54 -4.14
N ASP A 117 11.27 5.46 -4.33
CA ASP A 117 11.46 6.27 -5.54
C ASP A 117 12.94 6.32 -6.02
N ARG A 118 13.75 5.36 -5.59
CA ARG A 118 15.19 5.33 -5.92
C ARG A 118 15.43 5.32 -7.42
N SER A 119 16.59 5.81 -7.83
CA SER A 119 17.01 5.93 -9.25
C SER A 119 16.97 4.63 -10.05
N LEU A 120 16.94 3.46 -9.40
CA LEU A 120 16.68 2.18 -10.06
C LEU A 120 15.29 2.16 -10.73
N TYR A 121 14.27 2.65 -10.02
CA TYR A 121 12.86 2.57 -10.42
C TYR A 121 12.43 3.77 -11.25
N THR A 122 12.83 4.99 -10.86
CA THR A 122 12.46 6.20 -11.61
C THR A 122 13.06 6.22 -13.01
N ARG A 123 14.29 5.69 -13.20
CA ARG A 123 14.86 5.48 -14.55
C ARG A 123 14.15 4.38 -15.35
N ALA A 124 13.48 3.45 -14.67
CA ALA A 124 12.63 2.44 -15.32
C ALA A 124 11.23 2.99 -15.65
N GLY A 125 10.90 4.21 -15.22
CA GLY A 125 9.62 4.87 -15.47
C GLY A 125 8.60 4.74 -14.35
N SER A 126 9.02 4.40 -13.13
CA SER A 126 8.08 4.42 -11.99
C SER A 126 7.64 5.85 -11.67
N VAL A 127 6.38 6.00 -11.29
CA VAL A 127 5.73 7.28 -10.99
C VAL A 127 5.01 7.24 -9.64
N PRO A 128 4.85 8.38 -8.96
CA PRO A 128 3.93 8.47 -7.84
C PRO A 128 2.49 8.20 -8.31
N PHE A 129 1.62 7.83 -7.38
CA PHE A 129 0.22 7.54 -7.65
C PHE A 129 -0.62 7.94 -6.44
N GLY A 130 -1.87 8.33 -6.66
CA GLY A 130 -2.80 8.71 -5.61
C GLY A 130 -2.31 9.87 -4.74
N GLN A 131 -3.15 10.20 -3.76
CA GLN A 131 -2.84 11.13 -2.70
C GLN A 131 -3.38 10.58 -1.38
N VAL A 132 -2.77 11.01 -0.29
CA VAL A 132 -3.12 10.65 1.07
C VAL A 132 -3.23 11.94 1.88
N SER A 133 -4.32 12.07 2.61
CA SER A 133 -4.49 13.07 3.65
C SER A 133 -3.97 12.48 4.96
N THR A 134 -2.89 13.07 5.48
CA THR A 134 -2.27 12.68 6.74
C THR A 134 -2.78 13.61 7.85
N PHE A 135 -3.69 13.09 8.66
CA PHE A 135 -4.27 13.76 9.82
C PHE A 135 -3.46 13.46 11.08
N LYS A 136 -3.28 14.46 11.94
CA LYS A 136 -2.63 14.30 13.24
C LYS A 136 -3.59 14.63 14.37
N LEU A 137 -4.12 13.58 15.01
CA LEU A 137 -4.95 13.71 16.19
C LEU A 137 -4.06 13.92 17.42
N SER A 138 -4.27 15.00 18.17
CA SER A 138 -3.58 15.26 19.43
C SER A 138 -4.44 14.84 20.62
N SER A 139 -3.83 14.67 21.79
CA SER A 139 -4.58 14.33 23.01
C SER A 139 -5.66 15.37 23.37
N ASP A 140 -5.46 16.65 23.05
CA ASP A 140 -6.45 17.70 23.33
C ASP A 140 -7.61 17.70 22.35
N ILE A 141 -7.35 17.41 21.07
CA ILE A 141 -8.40 17.21 20.08
C ILE A 141 -9.21 15.95 20.44
N ALA A 142 -8.54 14.83 20.75
CA ALA A 142 -9.22 13.59 21.12
C ALA A 142 -10.17 13.76 22.32
N LYS A 143 -9.80 14.55 23.34
CA LYS A 143 -10.70 14.89 24.46
C LYS A 143 -11.93 15.68 24.04
N THR A 144 -11.81 16.52 23.01
CA THR A 144 -12.91 17.34 22.49
C THR A 144 -13.89 16.50 21.67
N LEU A 145 -13.35 15.53 20.91
CA LEU A 145 -14.12 14.56 20.11
C LEU A 145 -14.70 13.39 20.90
N HIS A 146 -14.38 13.29 22.19
CA HIS A 146 -14.89 12.20 23.01
C HIS A 146 -16.40 12.35 23.20
N ASP A 147 -17.16 11.36 22.74
CA ASP A 147 -18.59 11.28 22.93
C ASP A 147 -18.96 10.06 23.80
N ASP A 148 -19.38 10.35 25.03
CA ASP A 148 -19.87 9.37 25.99
C ASP A 148 -21.21 8.74 25.58
N ASN A 149 -21.93 9.30 24.60
CA ASN A 149 -23.23 8.81 24.16
C ASN A 149 -23.17 7.85 22.98
N THR A 150 -21.98 7.38 22.60
CA THR A 150 -21.86 6.31 21.62
C THR A 150 -22.48 5.03 22.18
N HIS A 151 -23.39 4.40 21.42
CA HIS A 151 -23.90 3.05 21.75
C HIS A 151 -22.88 1.95 21.36
N LEU A 152 -21.60 2.29 21.44
CA LEU A 152 -20.48 1.44 21.04
C LEU A 152 -19.71 0.97 22.26
N THR A 153 -19.20 -0.25 22.19
CA THR A 153 -18.22 -0.77 23.15
C THR A 153 -16.95 -1.15 22.42
N TYR A 154 -15.80 -0.89 23.04
CA TYR A 154 -14.49 -1.11 22.44
C TYR A 154 -13.74 -2.25 23.13
N ARG A 155 -13.03 -3.06 22.36
CA ARG A 155 -12.18 -4.14 22.89
C ARG A 155 -11.08 -4.51 21.92
N ASP A 156 -10.09 -5.23 22.42
CA ASP A 156 -9.07 -5.86 21.58
C ASP A 156 -9.70 -6.88 20.61
N LEU A 157 -9.05 -7.03 19.45
CA LEU A 157 -9.37 -8.05 18.46
C LEU A 157 -9.29 -9.46 19.04
N LEU A 158 -10.29 -10.28 18.74
CA LEU A 158 -10.31 -11.70 19.06
C LEU A 158 -10.24 -12.53 17.77
N PRO A 159 -9.72 -13.78 17.80
CA PRO A 159 -9.60 -14.61 16.59
C PRO A 159 -10.91 -14.82 15.83
N GLN A 160 -12.06 -14.87 16.52
CA GLN A 160 -13.37 -15.04 15.90
C GLN A 160 -13.83 -13.83 15.07
N ASP A 161 -13.22 -12.66 15.23
CA ASP A 161 -13.60 -11.43 14.54
C ASP A 161 -13.09 -11.38 13.10
N ILE A 162 -12.24 -12.32 12.69
CA ILE A 162 -11.56 -12.28 11.39
C ILE A 162 -12.51 -12.10 10.20
N PHE A 163 -13.72 -12.65 10.28
CA PHE A 163 -14.74 -12.47 9.23
C PHE A 163 -15.28 -11.04 9.18
N ALA A 164 -15.45 -10.39 10.33
CA ALA A 164 -15.87 -8.99 10.39
C ALA A 164 -14.76 -8.07 9.87
N ILE A 165 -13.51 -8.33 10.24
CA ILE A 165 -12.34 -7.57 9.73
C ILE A 165 -12.26 -7.70 8.20
N ALA A 166 -12.34 -8.92 7.67
CA ALA A 166 -12.33 -9.15 6.24
C ALA A 166 -13.49 -8.44 5.52
N HIS A 167 -14.70 -8.49 6.10
CA HIS A 167 -15.87 -7.81 5.56
C HIS A 167 -15.67 -6.29 5.48
N HIS A 168 -15.17 -5.68 6.55
CA HIS A 168 -14.95 -4.23 6.61
C HIS A 168 -13.86 -3.76 5.64
N ILE A 169 -12.79 -4.53 5.46
CA ILE A 169 -11.77 -4.25 4.43
C ILE A 169 -12.38 -4.36 3.03
N GLN A 170 -13.15 -5.41 2.76
CA GLN A 170 -13.75 -5.66 1.44
C GLN A 170 -14.82 -4.65 1.05
N ASN A 171 -15.41 -3.95 2.02
CA ASN A 171 -16.39 -2.89 1.77
C ASN A 171 -15.75 -1.54 1.41
N GLN A 172 -14.43 -1.38 1.58
CA GLN A 172 -13.76 -0.16 1.16
C GLN A 172 -13.75 -0.03 -0.37
N TYR A 173 -13.85 1.21 -0.86
CA TYR A 173 -13.95 1.49 -2.29
C TYR A 173 -12.71 1.07 -3.09
N ALA A 174 -11.53 1.14 -2.48
CA ALA A 174 -10.31 0.55 -3.02
C ALA A 174 -9.55 -0.16 -1.90
N HIS A 175 -9.21 -1.43 -2.12
CA HIS A 175 -8.59 -2.29 -1.10
C HIS A 175 -7.77 -3.42 -1.74
N ILE A 176 -6.93 -4.07 -0.94
CA ILE A 176 -6.23 -5.29 -1.34
C ILE A 176 -7.17 -6.48 -1.17
N GLN A 177 -7.31 -7.29 -2.22
CA GLN A 177 -8.09 -8.52 -2.14
C GLN A 177 -7.28 -9.61 -1.44
N TRP A 178 -7.53 -9.77 -0.14
CA TRP A 178 -6.97 -10.85 0.66
C TRP A 178 -7.91 -12.03 0.78
N GLY A 179 -7.34 -13.24 0.68
CA GLY A 179 -7.96 -14.40 1.28
C GLY A 179 -7.91 -14.31 2.80
N LEU A 180 -8.81 -15.01 3.49
CA LEU A 180 -8.81 -15.04 4.96
C LEU A 180 -7.50 -15.59 5.55
N GLY A 181 -6.83 -16.49 4.84
CA GLY A 181 -5.51 -17.01 5.25
C GLY A 181 -4.44 -15.93 5.18
N ASP A 182 -4.44 -15.14 4.09
CA ASP A 182 -3.47 -14.06 3.89
C ASP A 182 -3.68 -12.96 4.95
N LEU A 183 -4.93 -12.53 5.17
CA LEU A 183 -5.26 -11.51 6.16
C LEU A 183 -4.79 -11.91 7.57
N GLN A 184 -5.03 -13.15 7.99
CA GLN A 184 -4.54 -13.66 9.28
C GLN A 184 -3.02 -13.62 9.36
N GLN A 185 -2.34 -13.98 8.27
CA GLN A 185 -0.88 -13.97 8.22
C GLN A 185 -0.32 -12.54 8.30
N PHE A 186 -0.91 -11.57 7.59
CA PHE A 186 -0.49 -10.16 7.66
C PHE A 186 -0.77 -9.51 9.02
N ILE A 187 -1.92 -9.81 9.64
CA ILE A 187 -2.20 -9.38 11.01
C ILE A 187 -1.14 -9.93 11.97
N ALA A 188 -0.80 -11.21 11.84
CA ALA A 188 0.17 -11.86 12.72
C ALA A 188 1.62 -11.39 12.48
N SER A 189 1.98 -10.99 11.25
CA SER A 189 3.35 -10.61 10.91
C SER A 189 3.73 -9.18 11.34
N GLN A 190 2.74 -8.32 11.61
CA GLN A 190 2.93 -6.95 12.14
C GLN A 190 4.00 -6.12 11.37
N PRO A 191 3.95 -6.06 10.03
CA PRO A 191 5.08 -5.62 9.22
C PRO A 191 5.51 -4.19 9.54
N ILE A 192 4.58 -3.24 9.52
CA ILE A 192 4.86 -1.82 9.75
C ILE A 192 5.31 -1.56 11.19
N ALA A 193 4.69 -2.22 12.18
CA ALA A 193 5.08 -2.08 13.57
C ALA A 193 6.52 -2.57 13.80
N ASN A 194 6.90 -3.72 13.25
CA ASN A 194 8.26 -4.26 13.38
C ASN A 194 9.31 -3.34 12.75
N ILE A 195 9.05 -2.81 11.55
CA ILE A 195 9.95 -1.83 10.89
C ILE A 195 10.16 -0.61 11.79
N ASN A 196 9.08 -0.13 12.41
CA ASN A 196 9.10 1.05 13.28
C ASN A 196 9.61 0.77 14.69
N LYS A 197 10.00 -0.48 15.01
CA LYS A 197 10.34 -0.92 16.38
C LYS A 197 9.22 -0.62 17.37
N GLN A 198 8.00 -0.83 16.93
CA GLN A 198 6.74 -0.65 17.64
C GLN A 198 6.03 -2.00 17.76
N GLN A 199 4.89 -2.02 18.45
CA GLN A 199 3.99 -3.17 18.52
C GLN A 199 2.69 -2.86 17.79
N GLN A 200 2.11 -3.88 17.16
CA GLN A 200 0.78 -3.75 16.57
C GLN A 200 -0.29 -4.01 17.63
N GLN A 201 -1.32 -3.18 17.64
CA GLN A 201 -2.56 -3.43 18.38
C GLN A 201 -3.76 -3.27 17.46
N ILE A 202 -4.83 -4.02 17.70
CA ILE A 202 -6.07 -3.90 16.92
C ILE A 202 -7.24 -3.79 17.89
N ILE A 203 -7.95 -2.66 17.82
CA ILE A 203 -9.17 -2.42 18.58
C ILE A 203 -10.36 -2.55 17.62
N VAL A 204 -11.43 -3.18 18.08
CA VAL A 204 -12.73 -3.25 17.40
C VAL A 204 -13.79 -2.47 18.17
N ALA A 205 -14.76 -1.93 17.43
CA ALA A 205 -15.98 -1.36 17.98
C ALA A 205 -17.14 -2.34 17.78
N GLU A 206 -17.91 -2.58 18.84
CA GLU A 206 -19.12 -3.39 18.83
C GLU A 206 -20.35 -2.52 19.04
N ASN A 207 -21.45 -2.85 18.37
CA ASN A 207 -22.77 -2.29 18.66
C ASN A 207 -23.47 -3.01 19.82
N ALA A 208 -24.67 -2.56 20.19
CA ALA A 208 -25.48 -3.16 21.25
C ALA A 208 -25.84 -4.65 21.04
N ASP A 209 -25.76 -5.15 19.80
CA ASP A 209 -25.99 -6.55 19.43
C ASP A 209 -24.68 -7.39 19.43
N HIS A 210 -23.58 -6.83 19.94
CA HIS A 210 -22.24 -7.45 19.96
C HIS A 210 -21.68 -7.78 18.57
N GLN A 211 -22.10 -7.03 17.54
CA GLN A 211 -21.54 -7.15 16.20
C GLN A 211 -20.39 -6.16 16.04
N VAL A 212 -19.26 -6.63 15.50
CA VAL A 212 -18.13 -5.76 15.15
C VAL A 212 -18.54 -4.86 13.97
N VAL A 213 -18.66 -3.56 14.24
CA VAL A 213 -19.08 -2.52 13.27
C VAL A 213 -17.91 -1.70 12.73
N GLY A 214 -16.72 -1.86 13.31
CA GLY A 214 -15.49 -1.32 12.73
C GLY A 214 -14.24 -1.74 13.51
N PHE A 215 -13.08 -1.45 12.95
CA PHE A 215 -11.78 -1.71 13.58
C PHE A 215 -10.72 -0.69 13.17
N VAL A 216 -9.70 -0.56 14.01
CA VAL A 216 -8.44 0.13 13.69
C VAL A 216 -7.26 -0.76 14.10
N ALA A 217 -6.34 -0.99 13.17
CA ALA A 217 -5.02 -1.56 13.43
C ALA A 217 -4.02 -0.43 13.61
N LEU A 218 -3.19 -0.53 14.64
CA LEU A 218 -2.35 0.55 15.14
C LEU A 218 -0.90 0.09 15.23
N SER A 219 0.04 0.98 14.92
CA SER A 219 1.45 0.88 15.30
C SER A 219 1.66 1.80 16.49
N ILE A 220 1.97 1.24 17.66
CA ILE A 220 2.17 2.03 18.89
C ILE A 220 3.48 1.66 19.59
N PRO A 221 4.07 2.56 20.42
CA PRO A 221 5.27 2.26 21.17
C PRO A 221 5.12 1.05 22.11
N TYR A 222 6.23 0.39 22.41
CA TYR A 222 6.27 -0.60 23.49
C TYR A 222 6.04 0.09 24.83
N ALA A 223 5.24 -0.52 25.72
CA ALA A 223 4.89 0.06 27.02
C ALA A 223 6.12 0.35 27.91
N GLU A 224 7.23 -0.34 27.67
CA GLU A 224 8.49 -0.19 28.42
C GLU A 224 9.38 0.97 27.92
N ASP A 225 9.06 1.57 26.76
CA ASP A 225 9.83 2.69 26.21
C ASP A 225 9.34 4.02 26.81
N SER A 226 9.74 4.28 28.04
CA SER A 226 9.36 5.48 28.79
C SER A 226 10.11 6.75 28.38
N SER A 227 10.96 6.68 27.35
CA SER A 227 11.91 7.76 27.02
C SER A 227 11.42 8.74 25.94
N ALA A 228 10.42 8.32 25.15
CA ALA A 228 9.84 9.11 24.06
C ALA A 228 8.36 9.44 24.32
N GLU A 229 7.87 10.52 23.70
CA GLU A 229 6.43 10.79 23.68
C GLU A 229 5.69 9.64 22.97
N PRO A 230 4.57 9.14 23.52
CA PRO A 230 3.88 7.98 22.97
C PRO A 230 3.12 8.35 21.70
N ILE A 231 3.76 8.23 20.55
CA ILE A 231 3.19 8.56 19.22
C ILE A 231 2.77 7.28 18.51
N GLY A 232 1.49 7.19 18.17
CA GLY A 232 0.92 6.08 17.40
C GLY A 232 0.63 6.44 15.95
N SER A 233 0.34 5.43 15.14
CA SER A 233 -0.25 5.59 13.82
C SER A 233 -1.26 4.51 13.51
N VAL A 234 -2.31 4.84 12.77
CA VAL A 234 -3.23 3.86 12.18
C VAL A 234 -2.55 3.24 10.96
N ILE A 235 -2.48 1.91 10.96
CA ILE A 235 -1.91 1.08 9.89
C ILE A 235 -3.01 0.65 8.91
N GLU A 236 -4.17 0.28 9.42
CA GLU A 236 -5.32 -0.21 8.64
C GLU A 236 -6.60 0.09 9.41
N TYR A 237 -7.71 0.30 8.72
CA TYR A 237 -9.01 0.51 9.36
C TYR A 237 -10.14 -0.06 8.50
N GLY A 238 -11.34 -0.16 9.04
CA GLY A 238 -12.52 -0.52 8.26
C GLY A 238 -13.79 -0.46 9.08
N GLY A 239 -14.87 0.00 8.48
CA GLY A 239 -16.13 0.35 9.15
C GLY A 239 -16.60 1.74 8.74
N ASP A 240 -17.76 2.15 9.25
CA ASP A 240 -18.34 3.46 8.97
C ASP A 240 -17.45 4.59 9.52
N SER A 241 -17.40 5.73 8.81
CA SER A 241 -16.44 6.80 9.11
C SER A 241 -16.57 7.38 10.53
N GLU A 242 -17.79 7.50 11.07
CA GLU A 242 -18.03 7.91 12.46
C GLU A 242 -17.44 6.88 13.45
N VAL A 243 -17.62 5.59 13.19
CA VAL A 243 -17.05 4.51 14.01
C VAL A 243 -15.51 4.56 14.00
N ILE A 244 -14.90 4.84 12.85
CA ILE A 244 -13.44 4.98 12.74
C ILE A 244 -12.92 6.19 13.52
N GLN A 245 -13.63 7.33 13.47
CA GLN A 245 -13.28 8.51 14.27
C GLN A 245 -13.31 8.16 15.76
N HIS A 246 -14.38 7.51 16.24
CA HIS A 246 -14.49 7.10 17.64
C HIS A 246 -13.40 6.09 18.04
N LEU A 247 -13.07 5.12 17.18
CA LEU A 247 -11.97 4.18 17.42
C LEU A 247 -10.60 4.88 17.51
N CYS A 248 -10.36 5.93 16.72
CA CYS A 248 -9.14 6.73 16.83
C CYS A 248 -9.06 7.48 18.16
N VAL A 249 -10.19 8.04 18.63
CA VAL A 249 -10.29 8.72 19.94
C VAL A 249 -10.11 7.71 21.08
N GLU A 250 -10.73 6.53 20.98
CA GLU A 250 -10.55 5.46 21.97
C GLU A 250 -9.09 5.00 22.02
N ALA A 251 -8.45 4.78 20.89
CA ALA A 251 -7.04 4.38 20.84
C ALA A 251 -6.11 5.41 21.52
N MET A 252 -6.37 6.71 21.33
CA MET A 252 -5.63 7.78 22.00
C MET A 252 -5.73 7.69 23.52
N THR A 253 -6.95 7.46 24.04
CA THR A 253 -7.21 7.36 25.48
C THR A 253 -6.68 6.04 26.06
N HIS A 254 -7.03 4.92 25.43
CA HIS A 254 -6.71 3.57 25.89
C HIS A 254 -5.20 3.32 25.99
N TYR A 255 -4.44 3.76 24.99
CA TYR A 255 -2.98 3.61 24.97
C TYR A 255 -2.23 4.85 25.48
N ALA A 256 -2.94 5.84 26.03
CA ALA A 256 -2.38 7.09 26.54
C ALA A 256 -1.41 7.80 25.56
N LEU A 257 -1.79 7.85 24.27
CA LEU A 257 -0.97 8.43 23.21
C LEU A 257 -0.96 9.97 23.29
N SER A 258 0.18 10.57 22.97
CA SER A 258 0.28 12.04 22.82
C SER A 258 -0.26 12.50 21.48
N SER A 259 -0.09 11.69 20.43
CA SER A 259 -0.69 11.87 19.12
C SER A 259 -0.87 10.57 18.35
N LEU A 260 -1.85 10.56 17.44
CA LEU A 260 -2.15 9.47 16.52
C LEU A 260 -2.18 10.02 15.09
N THR A 261 -1.38 9.42 14.22
CA THR A 261 -1.38 9.75 12.79
C THR A 261 -2.36 8.85 12.06
N VAL A 262 -3.28 9.44 11.29
CA VAL A 262 -4.25 8.71 10.46
C VAL A 262 -4.02 9.09 9.00
N ARG A 263 -3.84 8.10 8.14
CA ARG A 263 -3.60 8.29 6.70
C ARG A 263 -4.82 7.84 5.92
N ILE A 264 -5.43 8.76 5.20
CA ILE A 264 -6.69 8.55 4.50
C ILE A 264 -6.45 8.74 3.00
N PRO A 265 -6.62 7.68 2.18
CA PRO A 265 -6.57 7.81 0.72
C PRO A 265 -7.60 8.83 0.22
N TRP A 266 -7.25 9.56 -0.85
CA TRP A 266 -8.09 10.64 -1.41
C TRP A 266 -9.54 10.24 -1.74
N GLN A 267 -9.80 8.95 -2.03
CA GLN A 267 -11.15 8.46 -2.31
C GLN A 267 -12.04 8.35 -1.05
N ASP A 268 -11.48 8.25 0.16
CA ASP A 268 -12.23 8.08 1.41
C ASP A 268 -12.65 9.44 1.99
N LYS A 269 -13.50 10.13 1.23
CA LYS A 269 -13.93 11.51 1.55
C LYS A 269 -14.69 11.61 2.87
N ALA A 270 -15.57 10.66 3.17
CA ALA A 270 -16.43 10.74 4.36
C ALA A 270 -15.62 10.83 5.67
N LEU A 271 -14.59 10.01 5.83
CA LEU A 271 -13.72 10.08 7.02
C LEU A 271 -12.85 11.34 7.02
N SER A 272 -12.33 11.74 5.85
CA SER A 272 -11.57 12.99 5.72
C SER A 272 -12.42 14.21 6.10
N ASP A 273 -13.65 14.29 5.63
CA ASP A 273 -14.57 15.41 5.87
C ASP A 273 -14.91 15.49 7.37
N LEU A 274 -15.19 14.36 8.04
CA LEU A 274 -15.42 14.33 9.49
C LEU A 274 -14.24 14.87 10.29
N LEU A 275 -12.99 14.57 9.90
CA LEU A 275 -11.81 15.09 10.61
C LEU A 275 -11.53 16.56 10.28
N LEU A 276 -11.88 17.03 9.07
CA LEU A 276 -11.76 18.43 8.68
C LEU A 276 -12.77 19.31 9.42
N GLU A 277 -14.00 18.84 9.62
CA GLU A 277 -15.05 19.56 10.37
C GLU A 277 -14.65 19.83 11.83
N GLU A 278 -13.76 18.99 12.37
CA GLU A 278 -13.22 19.05 13.73
C GLU A 278 -11.88 19.79 13.83
N ASP A 279 -11.50 20.52 12.78
CA ASP A 279 -10.26 21.30 12.69
C ASP A 279 -8.99 20.45 12.95
N VAL A 280 -9.02 19.15 12.65
CA VAL A 280 -7.85 18.27 12.82
C VAL A 280 -6.76 18.68 11.82
N PRO A 281 -5.51 18.92 12.28
CA PRO A 281 -4.42 19.27 11.37
C PRO A 281 -4.19 18.19 10.31
N VAL A 282 -4.15 18.63 9.04
CA VAL A 282 -3.98 17.76 7.88
C VAL A 282 -2.85 18.24 6.97
N THR A 283 -2.13 17.30 6.38
CA THR A 283 -1.23 17.53 5.26
C THR A 283 -1.56 16.58 4.13
N ILE A 284 -1.59 17.07 2.90
CA ILE A 284 -1.80 16.24 1.70
C ILE A 284 -0.45 15.91 1.08
N GLU A 285 -0.22 14.63 0.82
CA GLU A 285 1.01 14.12 0.20
C GLU A 285 0.68 13.03 -0.83
N PRO A 286 1.59 12.75 -1.79
CA PRO A 286 1.44 11.59 -2.66
C PRO A 286 1.31 10.30 -1.84
N ASN A 287 0.61 9.30 -2.38
CA ASN A 287 0.59 7.98 -1.74
C ASN A 287 2.03 7.47 -1.58
N SER A 288 2.26 6.71 -0.51
CA SER A 288 3.59 6.17 -0.24
C SER A 288 3.96 5.12 -1.29
N GLY A 289 5.19 5.19 -1.78
CA GLY A 289 5.72 4.30 -2.82
C GLY A 289 5.54 4.83 -4.25
N THR A 290 5.86 4.00 -5.22
CA THR A 290 5.65 4.30 -6.65
C THR A 290 5.02 3.10 -7.36
N LEU A 291 4.43 3.35 -8.54
CA LEU A 291 4.00 2.30 -9.44
C LEU A 291 4.78 2.36 -10.75
N LEU A 292 4.99 1.20 -11.37
CA LEU A 292 5.51 1.07 -12.73
C LEU A 292 4.46 0.39 -13.59
N VAL A 293 3.98 1.10 -14.61
CA VAL A 293 3.05 0.53 -15.58
C VAL A 293 3.80 -0.43 -16.51
N LEU A 294 3.24 -1.62 -16.65
CA LEU A 294 3.80 -2.70 -17.47
C LEU A 294 3.15 -2.76 -18.84
N ASP A 295 1.86 -2.48 -18.94
CA ASP A 295 1.11 -2.56 -20.18
C ASP A 295 -0.06 -1.57 -20.14
N ASP A 296 0.01 -0.53 -20.96
CA ASP A 296 -0.97 0.56 -20.97
C ASP A 296 -2.36 0.07 -21.37
N GLN A 297 -2.45 -0.82 -22.37
CA GLN A 297 -3.74 -1.31 -22.85
C GLN A 297 -4.40 -2.19 -21.78
N LEU A 298 -3.61 -3.08 -21.17
CA LEU A 298 -4.11 -3.93 -20.10
C LEU A 298 -4.49 -3.12 -18.86
N LEU A 299 -3.73 -2.06 -18.53
CA LEU A 299 -4.08 -1.16 -17.44
C LEU A 299 -5.42 -0.47 -17.70
N LEU A 300 -5.62 0.11 -18.89
CA LEU A 300 -6.88 0.77 -19.25
C LEU A 300 -8.06 -0.20 -19.25
N GLU A 301 -7.84 -1.46 -19.61
CA GLU A 301 -8.84 -2.54 -19.49
C GLU A 301 -9.16 -2.88 -18.04
N GLN A 302 -8.15 -3.16 -17.21
CA GLN A 302 -8.31 -3.58 -15.82
C GLN A 302 -8.85 -2.47 -14.90
N THR A 303 -8.77 -1.21 -15.32
CA THR A 303 -9.29 -0.05 -14.57
C THR A 303 -10.66 0.42 -15.07
N GLY A 304 -11.19 -0.19 -16.13
CA GLY A 304 -12.44 0.24 -16.77
C GLY A 304 -12.34 1.54 -17.56
N VAL A 305 -11.19 2.23 -17.54
CA VAL A 305 -10.96 3.46 -18.27
C VAL A 305 -11.18 3.25 -19.77
N LYS A 306 -10.79 2.10 -20.33
CA LYS A 306 -11.06 1.77 -21.74
C LYS A 306 -12.56 1.81 -22.08
N ALA A 307 -13.41 1.29 -21.19
CA ALA A 307 -14.87 1.31 -21.39
C ALA A 307 -15.42 2.74 -21.26
N PHE A 308 -14.90 3.52 -20.29
CA PHE A 308 -15.22 4.95 -20.17
C PHE A 308 -14.87 5.69 -21.47
N LEU A 309 -13.63 5.60 -21.96
CA LEU A 309 -13.19 6.30 -23.16
C LEU A 309 -14.08 5.98 -24.38
N ALA A 310 -14.43 4.70 -24.57
CA ALA A 310 -15.32 4.28 -25.64
C ALA A 310 -16.72 4.90 -25.54
N SER A 311 -17.25 5.09 -24.33
CA SER A 311 -18.59 5.69 -24.12
C SER A 311 -18.65 7.19 -24.42
N TYR A 312 -17.50 7.88 -24.46
CA TYR A 312 -17.38 9.31 -24.74
C TYR A 312 -16.69 9.61 -26.10
N ASP A 313 -16.48 8.59 -26.95
CA ASP A 313 -15.71 8.67 -28.22
C ASP A 313 -14.31 9.31 -28.03
N ILE A 314 -13.67 8.95 -26.91
CA ILE A 314 -12.31 9.39 -26.57
C ILE A 314 -11.33 8.28 -26.98
N LYS A 315 -10.17 8.66 -27.53
CA LYS A 315 -9.14 7.71 -27.99
C LYS A 315 -7.76 8.14 -27.52
N PHE A 316 -7.00 7.18 -27.00
CA PHE A 316 -5.57 7.36 -26.79
C PHE A 316 -4.79 6.85 -28.01
N GLN A 317 -3.95 7.72 -28.57
CA GLN A 317 -2.80 7.31 -29.34
C GLN A 317 -1.64 7.11 -28.36
N LEU A 318 -1.14 5.88 -28.24
CA LEU A 318 -0.07 5.51 -27.30
C LEU A 318 1.27 5.22 -28.01
N GLU A 319 1.30 5.34 -29.34
CA GLU A 319 2.47 5.05 -30.17
C GLU A 319 3.11 6.36 -30.66
N GLU A 320 4.43 6.47 -30.46
CA GLU A 320 5.34 7.59 -30.83
C GLU A 320 5.02 8.94 -30.18
N ASP A 321 3.79 9.41 -30.30
CA ASP A 321 3.25 10.63 -29.72
C ASP A 321 2.03 10.26 -28.86
N TYR A 322 2.14 10.44 -27.53
CA TYR A 322 1.01 10.19 -26.63
C TYR A 322 -0.03 11.31 -26.84
N VAL A 323 -1.18 10.99 -27.41
CA VAL A 323 -2.24 11.99 -27.69
C VAL A 323 -3.60 11.48 -27.23
N LEU A 324 -4.29 12.32 -26.46
CA LEU A 324 -5.68 12.11 -26.07
C LEU A 324 -6.61 12.84 -27.05
N HIS A 325 -7.36 12.09 -27.85
CA HIS A 325 -8.37 12.63 -28.76
C HIS A 325 -9.74 12.58 -28.11
N THR A 326 -10.44 13.71 -28.14
CA THR A 326 -11.81 13.88 -27.62
C THR A 326 -12.69 14.45 -28.75
N PRO A 327 -14.02 14.47 -28.59
CA PRO A 327 -14.90 15.16 -29.54
C PRO A 327 -14.62 16.66 -29.71
N SER A 328 -14.00 17.29 -28.70
CA SER A 328 -13.73 18.73 -28.65
C SER A 328 -12.33 19.12 -29.11
N GLY A 329 -11.39 18.17 -29.19
CA GLY A 329 -10.03 18.45 -29.64
C GLY A 329 -9.04 17.30 -29.41
N SER A 330 -7.77 17.62 -29.64
CA SER A 330 -6.65 16.72 -29.40
C SER A 330 -5.72 17.34 -28.37
N TYR A 331 -5.38 16.57 -27.35
CA TYR A 331 -4.56 16.98 -26.21
C TYR A 331 -3.25 16.18 -26.26
N PRO A 332 -2.16 16.76 -26.80
CA PRO A 332 -0.88 16.08 -26.79
C PRO A 332 -0.36 15.98 -25.36
N LEU A 333 0.13 14.80 -25.01
CA LEU A 333 0.83 14.50 -23.77
C LEU A 333 2.34 14.55 -24.03
N LYS A 334 3.09 14.91 -23.01
CA LYS A 334 4.55 14.97 -23.08
C LYS A 334 5.17 13.58 -23.25
N ASP A 335 4.69 12.63 -22.46
CA ASP A 335 5.13 11.24 -22.42
C ASP A 335 4.12 10.41 -21.60
N ALA A 336 4.39 9.11 -21.43
CA ALA A 336 3.54 8.20 -20.67
C ALA A 336 3.32 8.63 -19.20
N SER A 337 4.24 9.38 -18.59
CA SER A 337 4.09 9.82 -17.20
C SER A 337 2.95 10.82 -17.03
N GLU A 338 2.64 11.62 -18.05
CA GLU A 338 1.49 12.54 -18.01
C GLU A 338 0.17 11.78 -18.11
N LEU A 339 0.13 10.68 -18.88
CA LEU A 339 -0.99 9.73 -18.86
C LEU A 339 -1.16 9.12 -17.46
N TYR A 340 -0.08 8.62 -16.85
CA TYR A 340 -0.17 8.00 -15.53
C TYR A 340 -0.55 9.01 -14.45
N THR A 341 -0.11 10.26 -14.57
CA THR A 341 -0.56 11.35 -13.70
C THR A 341 -2.07 11.54 -13.85
N LEU A 342 -2.59 11.61 -15.09
CA LEU A 342 -4.04 11.71 -15.33
C LEU A 342 -4.83 10.51 -14.77
N LEU A 343 -4.26 9.30 -14.86
CA LEU A 343 -4.91 8.09 -14.35
C LEU A 343 -4.91 8.02 -12.82
N PHE A 344 -3.84 8.46 -12.14
CA PHE A 344 -3.64 8.14 -10.73
C PHE A 344 -3.57 9.36 -9.80
N ASP A 345 -3.41 10.57 -10.30
CA ASP A 345 -3.41 11.80 -9.49
C ASP A 345 -4.81 12.46 -9.54
N PRO A 346 -5.55 12.54 -8.42
CA PRO A 346 -6.85 13.20 -8.37
C PRO A 346 -6.78 14.70 -8.69
N ASP A 347 -5.61 15.34 -8.54
CA ASP A 347 -5.40 16.76 -8.85
C ASP A 347 -4.57 16.97 -10.13
N ALA A 348 -4.59 16.00 -11.05
CA ALA A 348 -3.87 16.09 -12.30
C ALA A 348 -4.26 17.38 -13.07
N LYS A 349 -3.34 18.34 -13.19
CA LYS A 349 -3.56 19.61 -13.92
C LYS A 349 -3.99 19.42 -15.37
N LEU A 350 -3.70 18.26 -15.95
CA LEU A 350 -4.18 17.92 -17.29
C LEU A 350 -5.71 17.80 -17.31
N ALA A 351 -6.34 17.33 -16.24
CA ALA A 351 -7.79 17.23 -16.12
C ALA A 351 -8.46 18.61 -16.25
N ASP A 352 -7.85 19.68 -15.75
CA ASP A 352 -8.35 21.06 -15.89
C ASP A 352 -8.42 21.55 -17.34
N ARG A 353 -7.67 20.92 -18.24
CA ARG A 353 -7.62 21.26 -19.67
C ARG A 353 -8.67 20.49 -20.47
N LEU A 354 -9.23 19.43 -19.90
CA LEU A 354 -10.24 18.60 -20.55
C LEU A 354 -11.63 19.24 -20.37
N ASP A 355 -12.48 19.08 -21.37
CA ASP A 355 -13.86 19.56 -21.33
C ASP A 355 -14.85 18.54 -20.73
N PHE A 356 -14.32 17.48 -20.11
CA PHE A 356 -15.06 16.43 -19.43
C PHE A 356 -14.31 15.98 -18.17
N SER A 357 -15.03 15.34 -17.25
CA SER A 357 -14.43 14.76 -16.05
C SER A 357 -13.80 13.41 -16.40
N PHE A 358 -12.47 13.33 -16.34
CA PHE A 358 -11.72 12.10 -16.55
C PHE A 358 -11.75 11.24 -15.27
N PRO A 359 -11.95 9.91 -15.36
CA PRO A 359 -11.98 9.05 -14.19
C PRO A 359 -10.56 8.81 -13.64
N THR A 360 -10.28 9.32 -12.45
CA THR A 360 -9.08 8.95 -11.69
C THR A 360 -9.27 7.56 -11.08
N VAL A 361 -8.28 6.69 -11.23
CA VAL A 361 -8.24 5.33 -10.74
C VAL A 361 -7.93 5.33 -9.23
N PRO A 362 -8.87 4.93 -8.36
CA PRO A 362 -8.65 4.86 -6.92
C PRO A 362 -7.73 3.68 -6.59
N LEU A 363 -6.74 3.92 -5.74
CA LEU A 363 -5.82 2.88 -5.25
C LEU A 363 -5.73 2.98 -3.72
N PRO A 364 -5.66 1.84 -3.00
CA PRO A 364 -5.58 1.86 -1.54
C PRO A 364 -4.27 2.48 -1.05
N TYR A 365 -4.21 2.77 0.24
CA TYR A 365 -2.93 3.05 0.89
C TYR A 365 -2.10 1.76 0.92
N MET A 366 -0.87 1.80 0.40
CA MET A 366 -0.06 0.58 0.20
C MET A 366 0.88 0.26 1.37
N TYR A 367 0.87 1.07 2.43
CA TYR A 367 1.72 0.94 3.62
C TYR A 367 0.86 0.72 4.87
N GLY A 368 0.12 -0.39 4.87
CA GLY A 368 -0.78 -0.80 5.96
C GLY A 368 -0.48 -2.21 6.46
N LEU A 369 -1.51 -3.06 6.61
CA LEU A 369 -1.28 -4.50 6.81
C LEU A 369 -0.63 -5.12 5.57
N TYR A 370 -0.95 -4.58 4.40
CA TYR A 370 -0.18 -4.77 3.19
C TYR A 370 1.07 -3.91 3.19
N PHE A 371 2.14 -4.39 2.57
CA PHE A 371 3.37 -3.62 2.39
C PHE A 371 3.85 -3.68 0.95
N ILE A 372 4.45 -2.58 0.51
CA ILE A 372 5.26 -2.52 -0.72
C ILE A 372 6.67 -2.12 -0.39
#